data_AF-A0A645H408-F1
#
_entry.id   AF-A0A645H408-F1
#
_cell.length_a   1.000
_cell.length_b   1.000
_cell.length_c   1.000
_cell.angle_alpha   90.00
_cell.angle_beta   90.00
_cell.angle_gamma   90.00
#
_symmetry.space_group_name_H-M   'P 1'
#
loop_
_entity.id
_entity.type
_entity.pdbx_description
1 polymer ?
#
loop_
_entity_poly.entity_id
_entity_poly.type
_entity_poly.pdbx_seq_one_letter_code
_entity_poly.pdbx_strand_id
1 'polypeptide(L)'
;MVRKAGGLLPVTEITPARPEDKVEHLQVRFRTVGDISCTAPVESDADDVAKIVVETATTTITERGATRLDDQTSEASMEQRKKEGYF
;
A
#
# COMPACT_ATOMS: atom_id res chain seq x y z
N MET A 1 -1.35 6.24 11.27
CA MET A 1 -1.78 5.19 10.32
C MET A 1 -2.98 4.46 10.88
N VAL A 2 -3.84 3.92 10.02
CA VAL A 2 -4.86 2.94 10.41
C VAL A 2 -4.59 1.65 9.66
N ARG A 3 -4.55 0.53 10.36
CA ARG A 3 -4.42 -0.80 9.75
C ARG A 3 -5.79 -1.28 9.28
N LYS A 4 -5.89 -1.65 8.01
CA LYS A 4 -7.10 -2.21 7.37
C LYS A 4 -6.76 -3.57 6.76
N ALA A 5 -7.79 -4.33 6.38
CA ALA A 5 -7.62 -5.64 5.75
C ALA A 5 -6.75 -5.60 4.47
N GLY A 6 -6.77 -4.48 3.73
CA GLY A 6 -5.99 -4.30 2.50
C GLY A 6 -4.65 -3.59 2.65
N GLY A 7 -4.28 -3.13 3.85
CA GLY A 7 -3.01 -2.41 4.06
C GLY A 7 -3.07 -1.29 5.10
N LEU A 8 -2.04 -0.44 5.10
CA LEU A 8 -1.95 0.74 5.98
C LEU A 8 -2.52 1.96 5.27
N LEU A 9 -3.38 2.71 5.95
CA LEU A 9 -3.92 3.98 5.45
C LEU A 9 -3.32 5.16 6.24
N PRO A 10 -2.77 6.19 5.57
CA PRO A 10 -2.42 7.44 6.24
C PRO A 10 -3.67 8.14 6.75
N VAL A 11 -3.58 8.71 7.95
CA VAL A 11 -4.65 9.53 8.52
C VAL A 11 -4.36 10.98 8.15
N THR A 12 -5.19 11.53 7.28
CA THR A 12 -5.08 12.92 6.80
C THR A 12 -6.48 13.55 6.72
N GLU A 13 -6.56 14.81 6.33
CA GLU A 13 -7.85 15.47 6.07
C GLU A 13 -8.65 14.78 4.95
N ILE A 14 -7.96 14.20 3.95
CA ILE A 14 -8.57 13.51 2.80
C ILE A 14 -8.96 12.07 3.17
N THR A 15 -8.19 11.44 4.07
CA THR A 15 -8.38 10.07 4.55
C THR A 15 -8.54 10.07 6.07
N PRO A 16 -9.64 10.63 6.61
CA PRO A 16 -9.83 10.71 8.06
C PRO A 16 -10.04 9.33 8.66
N ALA A 17 -9.59 9.14 9.90
CA ALA A 17 -9.89 7.95 10.68
C ALA A 17 -11.39 7.92 11.04
N ARG A 18 -12.01 6.73 10.98
CA ARG A 18 -13.38 6.53 11.44
C ARG A 18 -13.41 6.32 12.96
N PRO A 19 -14.55 6.53 13.65
CA PRO A 19 -14.63 6.42 15.11
C PRO A 19 -14.15 5.08 15.69
N GLU A 20 -14.32 3.99 14.93
CA GLU A 20 -13.92 2.63 15.30
C GLU A 20 -12.45 2.31 14.96
N ASP A 21 -11.75 3.22 14.28
CA ASP A 21 -10.40 2.96 13.80
C ASP A 21 -9.37 3.14 14.92
N LYS A 22 -8.47 2.15 15.03
CA LYS A 22 -7.28 2.28 15.86
C LYS A 22 -6.20 3.04 15.09
N VAL A 23 -5.88 4.24 15.55
CA VAL A 23 -4.78 5.04 15.01
C VAL A 23 -3.46 4.62 15.67
N GLU A 24 -2.46 4.32 14.85
CA GLU A 24 -1.13 3.89 15.26
C GLU A 24 -0.04 4.77 14.65
N HIS A 25 0.98 5.10 15.45
CA HIS A 25 2.22 5.72 14.95
C HIS A 25 3.18 4.60 14.55
N LEU A 26 3.50 4.54 13.26
CA LEU A 26 4.32 3.47 12.68
C LEU A 26 5.43 4.11 11.84
N GLN A 27 6.62 3.49 11.85
CA GLN A 27 7.63 3.78 10.84
C GLN A 27 7.25 3.04 9.56
N VAL A 28 7.17 3.81 8.48
CA VAL A 28 6.69 3.31 7.20
C VAL A 28 7.48 3.88 6.05
N ARG A 29 7.42 3.20 4.91
CA ARG A 29 8.01 3.65 3.65
C ARG A 29 7.05 3.46 2.50
N PHE A 30 6.99 4.46 1.62
CA PHE A 30 6.25 4.37 0.37
C PHE A 30 7.19 3.81 -0.70
N ARG A 31 6.87 2.62 -1.22
CA ARG A 31 7.61 2.01 -2.34
C ARG A 31 7.08 2.45 -3.70
N THR A 32 5.83 2.89 -3.74
CA THR A 32 5.19 3.50 -4.91
C THR A 32 4.48 4.78 -4.50
N VAL A 33 4.24 5.68 -5.44
CA VAL A 33 3.50 6.93 -5.22
C VAL A 33 2.33 7.02 -6.20
N GLY A 34 1.17 7.40 -5.69
CA GLY A 34 -0.07 7.64 -6.41
C GLY A 34 -0.98 8.54 -5.56
N ASP A 35 -2.30 8.41 -5.73
CA ASP A 35 -3.24 9.19 -4.91
C ASP A 35 -3.26 8.70 -3.46
N ILE A 36 -3.44 9.64 -2.52
CA ILE A 36 -3.43 9.37 -1.07
C ILE A 36 -4.54 8.41 -0.63
N SER A 37 -5.65 8.36 -1.38
CA SER A 37 -6.80 7.50 -1.09
C SER A 37 -6.55 6.02 -1.40
N CYS A 38 -5.57 5.70 -2.26
CA CYS A 38 -5.34 4.33 -2.75
C CYS A 38 -3.88 3.86 -2.63
N THR A 39 -2.95 4.73 -2.23
CA THR A 39 -1.54 4.37 -2.00
C THR A 39 -1.29 4.05 -0.53
N ALA A 40 -1.06 2.78 -0.23
CA ALA A 40 -0.64 2.32 1.08
C ALA A 40 0.89 2.28 1.20
N PRO A 41 1.46 2.79 2.31
CA PRO A 41 2.85 2.50 2.64
C PRO A 41 2.97 1.10 3.26
N VAL A 42 4.21 0.64 3.39
CA VAL A 42 4.56 -0.56 4.15
C VAL A 42 5.23 -0.17 5.46
N GLU A 43 5.08 -0.98 6.51
CA GLU A 43 5.98 -0.88 7.67
C GLU A 43 7.41 -1.16 7.24
N SER A 44 8.34 -0.34 7.74
CA SER A 44 9.75 -0.39 7.37
C SER A 44 10.57 0.32 8.44
N ASP A 45 11.59 -0.38 8.95
CA ASP A 45 12.61 0.16 9.86
C ASP A 45 13.86 0.64 9.09
N ALA A 46 13.78 0.70 7.75
CA ALA A 46 14.89 1.13 6.92
C ALA A 46 15.05 2.66 6.98
N ASP A 47 16.07 3.11 7.71
CA ASP A 47 16.42 4.52 7.91
C ASP A 47 17.59 4.99 7.02
N ASP A 48 18.19 4.09 6.23
CA ASP A 48 19.29 4.37 5.30
C ASP A 48 19.16 3.59 3.98
N VAL A 49 19.96 3.98 2.98
CA VAL A 49 19.93 3.38 1.64
C VAL A 49 20.36 1.90 1.65
N ALA A 50 21.31 1.51 2.50
CA ALA A 50 21.77 0.13 2.55
C ALA A 50 20.66 -0.81 3.08
N LYS A 51 19.96 -0.39 4.13
CA LYS A 51 18.79 -1.10 4.68
C LYS A 51 17.65 -1.17 3.67
N ILE A 52 17.40 -0.08 2.93
CA ILE A 52 16.41 -0.06 1.85
C ILE A 52 16.72 -1.15 0.80
N VAL A 53 17.98 -1.26 0.37
CA VAL A 53 18.40 -2.25 -0.64
C VAL A 53 18.18 -3.67 -0.13
N VAL A 54 18.57 -3.96 1.12
CA VAL A 54 18.37 -5.29 1.74
C VAL A 54 16.88 -5.64 1.87
N GLU A 55 16.07 -4.71 2.35
CA GLU A 55 14.60 -4.87 2.48
C GLU A 55 13.95 -5.14 1.12
N THR A 56 14.36 -4.38 0.09
CA THR A 56 13.81 -4.52 -1.27
C THR A 56 14.22 -5.86 -1.88
N ALA A 57 15.47 -6.28 -1.69
CA ALA A 57 15.99 -7.54 -2.23
C ALA A 57 15.38 -8.79 -1.58
N THR A 58 14.92 -8.69 -0.33
CA THR A 58 14.31 -9.80 0.42
C THR A 58 12.78 -9.85 0.30
N THR A 59 12.17 -8.82 -0.27
CA THR A 59 10.73 -8.75 -0.47
C THR A 59 10.26 -9.78 -1.51
N THR A 60 9.24 -10.56 -1.16
CA THR A 60 8.63 -11.58 -2.02
C THR A 60 7.31 -11.12 -2.68
N ILE A 61 6.81 -9.94 -2.31
CA ILE A 61 5.57 -9.35 -2.83
C ILE A 61 5.92 -8.24 -3.81
N THR A 62 5.25 -8.18 -4.95
CA THR A 62 5.47 -7.08 -5.91
C THR A 62 5.14 -5.73 -5.26
N GLU A 63 5.88 -4.68 -5.63
CA GLU A 63 5.65 -3.35 -5.05
C GLU A 63 4.19 -2.90 -5.23
N ARG A 64 3.62 -3.07 -6.43
CA ARG A 64 2.20 -2.74 -6.71
C ARG A 64 1.23 -3.57 -5.88
N GLY A 65 1.48 -4.87 -5.70
CA GLY A 65 0.62 -5.74 -4.89
C GLY A 65 0.65 -5.39 -3.40
N ALA A 66 1.75 -4.78 -2.93
CA ALA A 66 1.90 -4.34 -1.54
C ALA A 66 1.31 -2.96 -1.24
N THR A 67 1.17 -2.09 -2.25
CA THR A 67 0.88 -0.66 -2.03
C THR A 67 -0.42 -0.16 -2.66
N ARG A 68 -1.01 -0.87 -3.63
CA ARG A 68 -2.26 -0.46 -4.27
C ARG A 68 -3.46 -1.08 -3.57
N LEU A 69 -4.13 -0.28 -2.73
CA LEU A 69 -5.29 -0.73 -1.94
C LEU A 69 -6.49 -1.11 -2.84
N ASP A 70 -6.59 -0.51 -4.02
CA ASP A 70 -7.62 -0.77 -5.02
C ASP A 70 -7.39 -2.06 -5.81
N ASP A 71 -6.12 -2.43 -6.02
CA ASP A 71 -5.74 -3.66 -6.73
C ASP A 71 -6.11 -4.92 -5.92
N GLN A 72 -6.06 -4.84 -4.58
CA GLN A 72 -6.40 -5.96 -3.69
C GLN A 72 -7.88 -6.34 -3.69
N THR A 73 -8.75 -5.47 -4.21
CA THR A 73 -10.17 -5.77 -4.36
C THR A 73 -10.47 -6.72 -5.53
N SER A 74 -9.51 -6.98 -6.43
CA SER A 74 -9.76 -7.84 -7.58
C SER A 74 -8.50 -8.20 -8.38
N GLU A 75 -7.84 -9.32 -8.03
CA GLU A 75 -6.98 -10.05 -8.98
C GLU A 75 -7.77 -10.45 -10.25
N ALA A 76 -9.08 -10.64 -10.12
CA ALA A 76 -9.98 -10.85 -11.23
C ALA A 76 -10.14 -9.62 -12.16
N SER A 77 -9.84 -8.39 -11.72
CA SER A 77 -10.17 -7.18 -12.48
C SER A 77 -9.21 -6.90 -13.62
N MET A 78 -7.95 -7.34 -13.52
CA MET A 78 -6.97 -7.09 -14.59
C MET A 78 -7.12 -8.11 -15.71
N GLU A 79 -7.39 -9.38 -15.40
CA GLU A 79 -7.73 -10.38 -16.42
C GLU A 79 -9.07 -10.10 -17.08
N GLN A 80 -10.08 -9.68 -16.31
CA GLN A 80 -11.39 -9.31 -16.84
C GLN A 80 -11.29 -8.08 -17.75
N ARG A 81 -10.53 -7.05 -17.36
CA ARG A 81 -10.28 -5.86 -18.21
C ARG A 81 -9.50 -6.19 -19.49
N LYS A 82 -8.59 -7.18 -19.46
CA LYS A 82 -7.96 -7.71 -20.67
C LYS A 82 -8.96 -8.41 -21.59
N LYS A 83 -9.87 -9.22 -21.04
CA LYS A 83 -10.96 -9.86 -21.83
C LYS A 83 -11.94 -8.84 -22.41
N GLU A 84 -12.17 -7.73 -21.73
CA GLU A 84 -13.09 -6.67 -22.13
C GLU A 84 -12.47 -5.65 -23.12
N GLY A 85 -11.24 -5.91 -23.61
CA GLY A 85 -10.64 -5.12 -24.70
C GLY A 85 -9.97 -3.83 -24.26
N TYR A 86 -9.56 -3.73 -22.99
CA TYR A 86 -8.76 -2.60 -22.50
C TYR A 86 -7.30 -2.62 -23.02
N PHE A 87 -6.92 -3.66 -23.78
CA PHE A 87 -5.69 -3.77 -24.57
C PHE A 87 -6.02 -4.26 -25.99
#